data_AF-A0A2T2YFG4-F1
#
_entry.id   AF-A0A2T2YFG4-F1
#
_cell.length_a   1.000
_cell.length_b   1.000
_cell.length_c   1.000
_cell.angle_alpha   90.00
_cell.angle_beta   90.00
_cell.angle_gamma   90.00
#
_symmetry.space_group_name_H-M   'P 1'
#
loop_
_entity.id
_entity.type
_entity.pdbx_description
1 polymer ?
#
loop_
_entity_poly.entity_id
_entity_poly.type
_entity_poly.pdbx_seq_one_letter_code
_entity_poly.pdbx_strand_id
1 'polypeptide(L)'
;MRKLLLIFILAIGLLACGEGKVKPKVKRASLSTNTSKFEIVEPKLNLVDTIKSYDNKVYTKYISGSVFQELRESLPDWELPEPIQWENFWFKEYKDDSVLVNYLSGDFNCDSKSDYAFLLQNKNNKQYAVWVLQSKQGKLSVIKLHDLGESEQPLQFGIELVPKGPLFYIDFENDNPKPIKLKCPGIQVSFFETAAVTYYWKSNKFESVTTGD
;
A
#
# COMPACT_ATOMS: atom_id res chain seq x y z
N MET A 1 8.22 36.76 23.26
CA MET A 1 9.53 36.05 23.22
C MET A 1 9.77 35.54 21.81
N ARG A 2 10.64 36.22 21.05
CA ARG A 2 10.98 35.91 19.66
C ARG A 2 12.07 34.83 19.64
N LYS A 3 11.85 33.70 18.97
CA LYS A 3 12.91 32.71 18.71
C LYS A 3 13.46 32.89 17.30
N LEU A 4 14.78 33.00 17.27
CA LEU A 4 15.65 33.30 16.16
C LEU A 4 15.66 32.14 15.15
N LEU A 5 15.48 32.46 13.86
CA LEU A 5 15.61 31.56 12.72
C LEU A 5 17.11 31.49 12.34
N LEU A 6 17.75 30.33 12.45
CA LEU A 6 19.11 30.10 11.95
C LEU A 6 19.02 29.46 10.56
N ILE A 7 19.45 30.17 9.53
CA ILE A 7 19.59 29.68 8.16
C ILE A 7 21.04 29.23 7.99
N PHE A 8 21.26 27.94 7.76
CA PHE A 8 22.54 27.41 7.30
C PHE A 8 22.54 27.38 5.76
N ILE A 9 23.36 28.22 5.14
CA ILE A 9 23.68 28.15 3.71
C ILE A 9 24.94 27.29 3.59
N LEU A 10 24.81 26.07 3.06
CA LEU A 10 25.95 25.24 2.69
C LEU A 10 26.17 25.37 1.18
N ALA A 11 27.24 26.07 0.79
CA ALA A 11 27.73 26.12 -0.57
C ALA A 11 28.55 24.86 -0.85
N ILE A 12 28.07 23.99 -1.74
CA ILE A 12 28.86 22.86 -2.26
C ILE A 12 29.42 23.27 -3.62
N GLY A 13 30.75 23.35 -3.66
CA GLY A 13 31.54 23.68 -4.84
C GLY A 13 31.53 22.57 -5.88
N LEU A 14 31.37 22.99 -7.13
CA LEU A 14 31.61 22.19 -8.33
C LEU A 14 33.10 21.86 -8.44
N LEU A 15 33.45 20.57 -8.45
CA LEU A 15 34.71 20.07 -9.01
C LEU A 15 34.39 19.28 -10.28
N ALA A 16 34.61 19.93 -11.41
CA ALA A 16 34.72 19.31 -12.71
C ALA A 16 36.14 18.74 -12.89
N CYS A 17 36.22 17.45 -13.19
CA CYS A 17 37.34 16.73 -13.81
C CYS A 17 36.68 15.52 -14.47
N GLY A 18 36.96 15.08 -15.69
CA GLY A 18 38.08 15.27 -16.59
C GLY A 18 38.02 14.08 -17.56
N GLU A 19 38.40 14.30 -18.80
CA GLU A 19 38.07 13.50 -19.98
C GLU A 19 38.67 12.08 -20.04
N GLY A 20 38.00 11.20 -20.78
CA GLY A 20 38.54 9.88 -21.15
C GLY A 20 37.63 9.07 -22.08
N LYS A 21 37.21 9.63 -23.22
CA LYS A 21 36.42 8.88 -24.22
C LYS A 21 37.33 8.03 -25.12
N VAL A 22 37.48 6.75 -24.80
CA VAL A 22 37.96 5.75 -25.77
C VAL A 22 36.76 5.25 -26.56
N LYS A 23 36.66 5.62 -27.85
CA LYS A 23 35.66 5.07 -28.78
C LYS A 23 36.18 3.76 -29.39
N PRO A 24 35.60 2.58 -29.09
CA PRO A 24 35.91 1.37 -29.83
C PRO A 24 35.34 1.46 -31.25
N LYS A 25 36.19 1.20 -32.25
CA LYS A 25 35.76 0.97 -33.65
C LYS A 25 35.06 -0.40 -33.73
N VAL A 26 33.74 -0.40 -33.56
CA VAL A 26 32.91 -1.57 -33.87
C VAL A 26 32.67 -1.62 -35.37
N LYS A 27 33.20 -2.64 -36.05
CA LYS A 27 32.83 -2.96 -37.44
C LYS A 27 31.37 -3.45 -37.44
N ARG A 28 30.45 -2.63 -37.95
CA ARG A 28 29.08 -3.07 -38.24
C ARG A 28 29.12 -4.05 -39.41
N ALA A 29 28.86 -5.31 -39.14
CA ALA A 29 28.41 -6.24 -40.17
C ALA A 29 27.01 -5.81 -40.63
N SER A 30 26.84 -5.60 -41.93
CA SER A 30 25.53 -5.32 -42.54
C SER A 30 24.70 -6.61 -42.50
N LEU A 31 23.84 -6.74 -41.49
CA LEU A 31 22.80 -7.75 -41.47
C LEU A 31 21.73 -7.37 -42.50
N SER A 32 21.58 -8.22 -43.51
CA SER A 32 20.47 -8.22 -44.45
C SER A 32 19.17 -8.45 -43.67
N THR A 33 18.37 -7.40 -43.52
CA THR A 33 17.03 -7.50 -42.98
C THR A 33 16.10 -8.01 -44.07
N ASN A 34 15.78 -9.29 -44.02
CA ASN A 34 14.67 -9.85 -44.78
C ASN A 34 13.38 -9.30 -44.17
N THR A 35 12.77 -8.33 -44.85
CA THR A 35 11.50 -7.72 -44.45
C THR A 35 10.36 -8.70 -44.72
N SER A 36 10.18 -9.70 -43.85
CA SER A 36 8.96 -10.49 -43.87
C SER A 36 7.81 -9.58 -43.45
N LYS A 37 6.90 -9.32 -44.41
CA LYS A 37 5.63 -8.65 -44.15
C LYS A 37 4.82 -9.53 -43.20
N PHE A 38 4.95 -9.29 -41.90
CA PHE A 38 4.01 -9.81 -40.94
C PHE A 38 2.74 -8.99 -41.09
N GLU A 39 1.69 -9.66 -41.53
CA GLU A 39 0.33 -9.13 -41.49
C GLU A 39 -0.02 -8.99 -40.00
N ILE A 40 -0.06 -7.75 -39.52
CA ILE A 40 -0.50 -7.44 -38.16
C ILE A 40 -2.00 -7.70 -38.15
N VAL A 41 -2.39 -8.92 -37.82
CA VAL A 41 -3.78 -9.24 -37.52
C VAL A 41 -4.07 -8.59 -36.18
N GLU A 42 -4.70 -7.42 -36.20
CA GLU A 42 -5.21 -6.80 -34.97
C GLU A 42 -6.21 -7.77 -34.34
N PRO A 43 -5.91 -8.34 -33.14
CA PRO A 43 -6.87 -9.17 -32.46
C PRO A 43 -8.07 -8.31 -32.10
N LYS A 44 -9.23 -8.62 -32.68
CA LYS A 44 -10.51 -8.05 -32.25
C LYS A 44 -10.80 -8.54 -30.84
N LEU A 45 -10.31 -7.79 -29.85
CA LEU A 45 -10.49 -8.08 -28.44
C LEU A 45 -11.93 -7.69 -28.03
N ASN A 46 -12.90 -8.51 -28.40
CA ASN A 46 -14.25 -8.45 -27.85
C ASN A 46 -14.28 -9.26 -26.54
N LEU A 47 -13.60 -8.78 -25.51
CA LEU A 47 -13.82 -9.21 -24.14
C LEU A 47 -14.61 -8.13 -23.45
N VAL A 48 -15.94 -8.19 -23.61
CA VAL A 48 -16.82 -7.60 -22.60
C VAL A 48 -16.70 -8.52 -21.38
N ASP A 49 -15.65 -8.31 -20.59
CA ASP A 49 -15.46 -8.97 -19.31
C ASP A 49 -16.58 -8.45 -18.40
N THR A 50 -17.74 -9.13 -18.45
CA THR A 50 -18.90 -8.84 -17.61
C THR A 50 -18.59 -9.32 -16.21
N ILE A 51 -17.67 -8.61 -15.56
CA ILE A 51 -17.27 -8.86 -14.19
C ILE A 51 -18.51 -8.64 -13.33
N LYS A 52 -18.94 -9.69 -12.63
CA LYS A 52 -20.03 -9.61 -11.68
C LYS A 52 -19.69 -8.53 -10.66
N SER A 53 -20.50 -7.47 -10.63
CA SER A 53 -20.47 -6.48 -9.56
C SER A 53 -20.69 -7.20 -8.22
N TYR A 54 -19.83 -6.92 -7.24
CA TYR A 54 -19.93 -7.47 -5.90
C TYR A 54 -20.84 -6.59 -5.05
N ASP A 55 -21.79 -7.23 -4.36
CA ASP A 55 -22.61 -6.58 -3.32
C ASP A 55 -21.78 -6.48 -2.02
N ASN A 56 -22.05 -5.43 -1.24
CA ASN A 56 -21.53 -5.18 0.11
C ASN A 56 -21.71 -6.36 1.07
N LYS A 57 -22.57 -7.33 0.74
CA LYS A 57 -22.66 -8.61 1.46
C LYS A 57 -21.32 -9.35 1.56
N VAL A 58 -20.37 -9.14 0.65
CA VAL A 58 -19.04 -9.75 0.72
C VAL A 58 -18.37 -9.53 2.07
N TYR A 59 -18.52 -8.35 2.67
CA TYR A 59 -17.92 -8.02 3.95
C TYR A 59 -18.47 -8.85 5.12
N THR A 60 -19.75 -9.19 5.07
CA THR A 60 -20.41 -10.00 6.12
C THR A 60 -19.91 -11.45 6.17
N LYS A 61 -19.22 -11.91 5.12
CA LYS A 61 -18.53 -13.21 5.10
C LYS A 61 -17.23 -13.22 5.92
N TYR A 62 -16.54 -12.07 6.01
CA TYR A 62 -15.19 -11.98 6.58
C TYR A 62 -15.09 -11.19 7.88
N ILE A 63 -16.04 -10.28 8.13
CA ILE A 63 -16.08 -9.43 9.32
C ILE A 63 -17.27 -9.86 10.17
N SER A 64 -17.03 -10.19 11.43
CA SER A 64 -18.09 -10.59 12.35
C SER A 64 -19.05 -9.43 12.64
N GLY A 65 -20.30 -9.74 12.96
CA GLY A 65 -21.32 -8.72 13.26
C GLY A 65 -20.93 -7.81 14.43
N SER A 66 -20.26 -8.34 15.45
CA SER A 66 -19.81 -7.55 16.61
C SER A 66 -18.70 -6.56 16.25
N VAL A 67 -17.74 -6.96 15.40
CA VAL A 67 -16.69 -6.06 14.91
C VAL A 67 -17.28 -4.97 14.02
N PHE A 68 -18.24 -5.34 13.17
CA PHE A 68 -18.98 -4.37 12.36
C PHE A 68 -19.76 -3.35 13.19
N GLN A 69 -20.40 -3.79 14.27
CA GLN A 69 -21.12 -2.93 15.18
C GLN A 69 -20.15 -1.95 15.87
N GLU A 70 -19.06 -2.45 16.45
CA GLU A 70 -18.04 -1.61 17.11
C GLU A 70 -17.48 -0.56 16.15
N LEU A 71 -17.16 -0.97 14.91
CA LEU A 71 -16.66 -0.06 13.88
C LEU A 71 -17.62 1.11 13.63
N ARG A 72 -18.92 0.82 13.48
CA ARG A 72 -19.95 1.84 13.23
C ARG A 72 -20.21 2.74 14.43
N GLU A 73 -20.13 2.20 15.65
CA GLU A 73 -20.30 2.97 16.88
C GLU A 73 -19.09 3.89 17.13
N SER A 74 -17.89 3.40 16.85
CA SER A 74 -16.65 4.14 17.07
C SER A 74 -16.32 5.15 15.97
N LEU A 75 -16.72 4.88 14.73
CA LEU A 75 -16.42 5.69 13.55
C LEU A 75 -17.69 5.92 12.70
N PRO A 76 -18.70 6.64 13.20
CA PRO A 76 -20.02 6.75 12.55
C PRO A 76 -19.99 7.44 11.18
N ASP A 77 -19.01 8.32 10.93
CA ASP A 77 -18.84 9.02 9.65
C ASP A 77 -18.00 8.25 8.63
N TRP A 78 -17.52 7.06 8.98
CA TRP A 78 -16.69 6.22 8.14
C TRP A 78 -17.41 4.94 7.76
N GLU A 79 -17.15 4.45 6.55
CA GLU A 79 -17.70 3.21 6.04
C GLU A 79 -16.72 2.47 5.14
N LEU A 80 -17.00 1.20 4.87
CA LEU A 80 -16.22 0.44 3.91
C LEU A 80 -16.51 0.98 2.49
N PRO A 81 -15.46 1.23 1.68
CA PRO A 81 -15.61 1.50 0.25
C PRO A 81 -16.51 0.47 -0.44
N GLU A 82 -17.34 0.88 -1.39
CA GLU A 82 -18.13 -0.08 -2.16
C GLU A 82 -17.19 -0.94 -3.04
N PRO A 83 -17.45 -2.25 -3.22
CA PRO A 83 -16.59 -3.11 -4.04
C PRO A 83 -16.39 -2.62 -5.48
N ILE A 84 -17.36 -1.89 -6.06
CA ILE A 84 -17.27 -1.33 -7.41
C ILE A 84 -16.22 -0.20 -7.54
N GLN A 85 -15.78 0.38 -6.42
CA GLN A 85 -14.80 1.46 -6.44
C GLN A 85 -13.38 1.00 -6.73
N TRP A 86 -13.12 -0.31 -6.71
CA TRP A 86 -11.79 -0.87 -6.84
C TRP A 86 -11.48 -1.29 -8.27
N GLU A 87 -10.21 -1.19 -8.65
CA GLU A 87 -9.68 -1.78 -9.88
C GLU A 87 -10.06 -3.28 -9.91
N ASN A 88 -10.59 -3.74 -11.04
CA ASN A 88 -11.05 -5.12 -11.20
C ASN A 88 -9.93 -6.13 -10.91
N PHE A 89 -8.69 -5.76 -11.18
CA PHE A 89 -7.50 -6.56 -10.92
C PHE A 89 -7.34 -6.87 -9.43
N TRP A 90 -7.50 -5.88 -8.55
CA TRP A 90 -7.40 -6.04 -7.09
C TRP A 90 -8.50 -6.93 -6.50
N PHE A 91 -9.65 -7.04 -7.16
CA PHE A 91 -10.64 -8.03 -6.74
C PHE A 91 -10.44 -9.39 -7.41
N LYS A 92 -9.82 -9.47 -8.59
CA LYS A 92 -9.62 -10.72 -9.35
C LYS A 92 -8.48 -11.57 -8.81
N GLU A 93 -7.35 -10.96 -8.48
CA GLU A 93 -6.19 -11.65 -7.89
C GLU A 93 -6.51 -12.18 -6.48
N TYR A 94 -7.29 -11.44 -5.70
CA TYR A 94 -7.52 -11.73 -4.27
C TYR A 94 -8.88 -12.43 -4.00
N LYS A 95 -9.44 -13.10 -5.02
CA LYS A 95 -10.78 -13.74 -4.94
C LYS A 95 -10.80 -15.02 -4.10
N ASP A 96 -9.71 -15.77 -4.12
CA ASP A 96 -9.64 -17.11 -3.51
C ASP A 96 -9.05 -17.10 -2.10
N ASP A 97 -8.22 -16.10 -1.79
CA ASP A 97 -7.68 -15.90 -0.45
C ASP A 97 -8.42 -14.75 0.25
N SER A 98 -8.71 -14.95 1.52
CA SER A 98 -9.49 -14.11 2.44
C SER A 98 -8.96 -12.68 2.68
N VAL A 99 -8.19 -12.11 1.77
CA VAL A 99 -7.58 -10.79 1.87
C VAL A 99 -8.46 -9.78 1.17
N LEU A 100 -9.46 -9.29 1.90
CA LEU A 100 -10.16 -8.09 1.47
C LEU A 100 -9.13 -6.95 1.48
N VAL A 101 -8.94 -6.30 0.33
CA VAL A 101 -8.03 -5.15 0.13
C VAL A 101 -8.31 -3.95 1.05
N ASN A 102 -9.39 -4.02 1.82
CA ASN A 102 -9.83 -3.03 2.79
C ASN A 102 -10.08 -3.59 4.21
N TYR A 103 -9.76 -4.85 4.48
CA TYR A 103 -9.89 -5.44 5.81
C TYR A 103 -8.83 -6.50 6.12
N LEU A 104 -8.19 -6.37 7.30
CA LEU A 104 -7.27 -7.35 7.83
C LEU A 104 -7.60 -7.66 9.30
N SER A 105 -7.33 -8.89 9.73
CA SER A 105 -7.32 -9.25 11.15
C SER A 105 -5.99 -9.88 11.53
N GLY A 106 -5.45 -9.53 12.69
CA GLY A 106 -4.21 -10.10 13.21
C GLY A 106 -3.91 -9.61 14.63
N ASP A 107 -2.94 -10.22 15.30
CA ASP A 107 -2.39 -9.70 16.56
C ASP A 107 -1.35 -8.64 16.23
N PHE A 108 -1.78 -7.40 15.97
CA PHE A 108 -0.89 -6.33 15.50
C PHE A 108 -0.09 -5.70 16.62
N ASN A 109 -0.53 -5.83 17.88
CA ASN A 109 0.12 -5.25 19.05
C ASN A 109 0.89 -6.26 19.93
N CYS A 110 1.02 -7.50 19.47
CA CYS A 110 1.72 -8.60 20.15
C CYS A 110 1.11 -8.99 21.51
N ASP A 111 -0.20 -8.80 21.71
CA ASP A 111 -0.92 -9.14 22.96
C ASP A 111 -1.69 -10.47 22.88
N SER A 112 -1.53 -11.22 21.79
CA SER A 112 -2.20 -12.49 21.49
C SER A 112 -3.72 -12.39 21.33
N LYS A 113 -4.27 -11.19 21.14
CA LYS A 113 -5.67 -10.97 20.76
C LYS A 113 -5.77 -10.49 19.32
N SER A 114 -6.95 -10.67 18.73
CA SER A 114 -7.22 -10.15 17.40
C SER A 114 -7.47 -8.64 17.45
N ASP A 115 -6.71 -7.93 16.64
CA ASP A 115 -6.94 -6.56 16.20
C ASP A 115 -7.52 -6.59 14.78
N TYR A 116 -8.12 -5.47 14.36
CA TYR A 116 -8.77 -5.34 13.06
C TYR A 116 -8.34 -4.05 12.38
N ALA A 117 -7.83 -4.14 11.15
CA ALA A 117 -7.48 -2.99 10.33
C ALA A 117 -8.51 -2.83 9.20
N PHE A 118 -8.88 -1.58 8.92
CA PHE A 118 -9.86 -1.23 7.91
C PHE A 118 -9.35 -0.09 7.04
N LEU A 119 -9.53 -0.21 5.73
CA LEU A 119 -9.50 0.93 4.83
C LEU A 119 -10.93 1.45 4.70
N LEU A 120 -11.15 2.68 5.17
CA LEU A 120 -12.48 3.29 5.22
C LEU A 120 -12.55 4.54 4.36
N GLN A 121 -13.74 4.82 3.84
CA GLN A 121 -14.13 6.07 3.21
C GLN A 121 -14.97 6.89 4.20
N ASN A 122 -14.73 8.20 4.26
CA ASN A 122 -15.58 9.13 4.96
C ASN A 122 -16.81 9.47 4.11
N LYS A 123 -17.98 9.34 4.70
CA LYS A 123 -19.30 9.52 4.05
C LYS A 123 -19.52 10.92 3.48
N ASN A 124 -18.86 11.92 4.06
CA ASN A 124 -19.18 13.33 3.81
C ASN A 124 -18.26 13.98 2.76
N ASN A 125 -17.03 13.49 2.61
CA ASN A 125 -16.00 14.20 1.82
C ASN A 125 -15.11 13.28 0.97
N LYS A 126 -15.45 11.99 0.82
CA LYS A 126 -14.66 11.01 0.05
C LYS A 126 -13.18 10.92 0.49
N GLN A 127 -12.86 11.29 1.73
CA GLN A 127 -11.54 11.04 2.29
C GLN A 127 -11.40 9.56 2.64
N TYR A 128 -10.22 9.01 2.43
CA TYR A 128 -9.89 7.64 2.78
C TYR A 128 -8.84 7.60 3.89
N ALA A 129 -8.91 6.59 4.72
CA ALA A 129 -7.92 6.38 5.77
C ALA A 129 -7.87 4.92 6.21
N VAL A 130 -6.71 4.53 6.73
CA VAL A 130 -6.53 3.24 7.40
C VAL A 130 -6.72 3.42 8.90
N TRP A 131 -7.67 2.67 9.46
CA TRP A 131 -8.01 2.65 10.88
C TRP A 131 -7.76 1.27 11.48
N VAL A 132 -7.39 1.22 12.76
CA VAL A 132 -7.27 -0.02 13.53
C VAL A 132 -8.19 0.02 14.73
N LEU A 133 -8.97 -1.04 14.91
CA LEU A 133 -9.61 -1.40 16.17
C LEU A 133 -8.67 -2.35 16.92
N GLN A 134 -7.88 -1.79 17.83
CA GLN A 134 -6.89 -2.51 18.62
C GLN A 134 -7.53 -3.05 19.90
N SER A 135 -7.44 -4.35 20.14
CA SER A 135 -7.84 -4.99 21.38
C SER A 135 -6.90 -4.62 22.52
N LYS A 136 -7.47 -3.99 23.55
CA LYS A 136 -6.72 -3.59 24.75
C LYS A 136 -7.62 -3.72 25.97
N GLN A 137 -7.21 -4.57 26.92
CA GLN A 137 -7.94 -4.80 28.18
C GLN A 137 -9.42 -5.17 27.99
N GLY A 138 -9.75 -5.93 26.94
CA GLY A 138 -11.11 -6.37 26.65
C GLY A 138 -12.00 -5.31 25.99
N LYS A 139 -11.42 -4.18 25.55
CA LYS A 139 -12.10 -3.15 24.74
C LYS A 139 -11.36 -2.96 23.43
N LEU A 140 -12.06 -2.51 22.40
CA LEU A 140 -11.46 -2.08 21.15
C LEU A 140 -11.15 -0.58 21.22
N SER A 141 -9.92 -0.21 20.91
CA SER A 141 -9.45 1.18 20.87
C SER A 141 -9.17 1.56 19.43
N VAL A 142 -9.63 2.75 19.04
CA VAL A 142 -9.60 3.20 17.64
C VAL A 142 -8.34 4.03 17.40
N ILE A 143 -7.58 3.66 16.37
CA ILE A 143 -6.32 4.30 16.01
C ILE A 143 -6.35 4.62 14.51
N LYS A 144 -6.20 5.88 14.11
CA LYS A 144 -5.93 6.24 12.72
C LYS A 144 -4.46 5.97 12.42
N LEU A 145 -4.17 5.07 11.50
CA LEU A 145 -2.80 4.74 11.11
C LEU A 145 -2.28 5.63 9.98
N HIS A 146 -3.07 5.76 8.92
CA HIS A 146 -2.66 6.43 7.70
C HIS A 146 -3.80 7.29 7.16
N ASP A 147 -3.47 8.49 6.70
CA ASP A 147 -4.40 9.36 5.98
C ASP A 147 -4.11 9.23 4.49
N LEU A 148 -5.09 8.78 3.71
CA LEU A 148 -4.95 8.58 2.27
C LEU A 148 -5.46 9.80 1.49
N GLY A 149 -6.12 10.75 2.17
CA GLY A 149 -6.72 11.91 1.52
C GLY A 149 -7.90 11.55 0.61
N GLU A 150 -8.18 12.41 -0.36
CA GLU A 150 -9.20 12.16 -1.38
C GLU A 150 -8.63 11.27 -2.50
N SER A 151 -9.47 10.43 -3.10
CA SER A 151 -9.09 9.59 -4.23
C SER A 151 -10.17 9.53 -5.28
N GLU A 152 -9.75 9.52 -6.53
CA GLU A 152 -10.62 9.17 -7.66
C GLU A 152 -10.76 7.65 -7.77
N GLN A 153 -11.77 7.22 -8.53
CA GLN A 153 -12.00 5.81 -8.84
C GLN A 153 -11.37 5.46 -10.20
N PRO A 154 -10.84 4.24 -10.37
CA PRO A 154 -10.77 3.19 -9.37
C PRO A 154 -9.74 3.48 -8.27
N LEU A 155 -9.97 2.96 -7.06
CA LEU A 155 -9.05 3.11 -5.93
C LEU A 155 -7.73 2.42 -6.25
N GLN A 156 -6.65 3.17 -6.00
CA GLN A 156 -5.26 2.78 -6.30
C GLN A 156 -4.46 2.49 -5.04
N PHE A 157 -5.11 2.07 -3.97
CA PHE A 157 -4.45 1.69 -2.72
C PHE A 157 -5.19 0.53 -2.09
N GLY A 158 -4.53 -0.25 -1.24
CA GLY A 158 -5.12 -1.34 -0.48
C GLY A 158 -4.33 -1.61 0.80
N ILE A 159 -4.82 -2.53 1.61
CA ILE A 159 -4.10 -3.01 2.80
C ILE A 159 -3.79 -4.50 2.71
N GLU A 160 -2.61 -4.89 3.19
CA GLU A 160 -2.10 -6.25 3.17
C GLU A 160 -1.50 -6.65 4.52
N LEU A 161 -1.60 -7.94 4.85
CA LEU A 161 -1.02 -8.51 6.06
C LEU A 161 0.47 -8.81 5.85
N VAL A 162 1.34 -8.16 6.61
CA VAL A 162 2.76 -8.48 6.62
C VAL A 162 3.02 -9.52 7.71
N PRO A 163 3.51 -10.73 7.40
CA PRO A 163 3.74 -11.74 8.41
C PRO A 163 4.86 -11.33 9.38
N LYS A 164 4.82 -11.88 10.61
CA LYS A 164 5.92 -11.74 11.57
C LYS A 164 7.22 -12.31 10.97
N GLY A 165 8.36 -11.70 11.29
CA GLY A 165 9.65 -12.11 10.73
C GLY A 165 10.48 -10.92 10.25
N PRO A 166 11.49 -11.15 9.38
CA PRO A 166 12.28 -10.05 8.81
C PRO A 166 11.45 -9.22 7.84
N LEU A 167 11.43 -7.91 8.04
CA LEU A 167 10.88 -6.90 7.15
C LEU A 167 12.03 -6.14 6.49
N PHE A 168 12.10 -6.24 5.17
CA PHE A 168 12.98 -5.44 4.34
C PHE A 168 12.27 -4.14 3.95
N TYR A 169 12.98 -3.03 3.97
CA TYR A 169 12.42 -1.69 3.77
C TYR A 169 13.42 -0.81 3.04
N ILE A 170 12.95 0.31 2.50
CA ILE A 170 13.78 1.31 1.83
C ILE A 170 14.24 2.36 2.84
N ASP A 171 15.56 2.58 2.89
CA ASP A 171 16.20 3.61 3.70
C ASP A 171 17.03 4.50 2.77
N PHE A 172 16.49 5.66 2.40
CA PHE A 172 17.14 6.57 1.45
C PHE A 172 18.44 7.17 1.98
N GLU A 173 18.71 7.05 3.28
CA GLU A 173 19.91 7.58 3.94
C GLU A 173 20.96 6.48 4.22
N ASN A 174 20.64 5.20 3.93
CA ASN A 174 21.51 4.07 4.24
C ASN A 174 21.43 2.99 3.14
N ASP A 175 22.52 2.83 2.39
CA ASP A 175 22.63 1.85 1.30
C ASP A 175 22.54 0.38 1.74
N ASN A 176 22.69 0.10 3.04
CA ASN A 176 22.62 -1.26 3.59
C ASN A 176 21.71 -1.29 4.83
N PRO A 177 20.40 -1.09 4.67
CA PRO A 177 19.48 -1.13 5.78
C PRO A 177 19.41 -2.54 6.36
N LYS A 178 19.49 -2.66 7.69
CA LYS A 178 19.33 -3.94 8.37
C LYS A 178 17.84 -4.27 8.47
N PRO A 179 17.39 -5.50 8.16
CA PRO A 179 15.98 -5.86 8.27
C PRO A 179 15.42 -5.63 9.67
N ILE A 180 14.18 -5.14 9.74
CA ILE A 180 13.45 -5.01 11.00
C ILE A 180 12.86 -6.38 11.34
N LYS A 181 13.13 -6.91 12.53
CA LYS A 181 12.51 -8.18 12.97
C LYS A 181 11.16 -7.91 13.63
N LEU A 182 10.08 -8.09 12.88
CA LEU A 182 8.71 -8.00 13.35
C LEU A 182 8.38 -9.12 14.35
N LYS A 183 7.88 -8.74 15.52
CA LYS A 183 7.47 -9.70 16.57
C LYS A 183 6.05 -10.24 16.36
N CYS A 184 5.17 -9.39 15.84
CA CYS A 184 3.80 -9.68 15.43
C CYS A 184 3.64 -9.32 13.94
N PRO A 185 2.55 -9.72 13.28
CA PRO A 185 2.20 -9.23 11.95
C PRO A 185 2.14 -7.69 11.89
N GLY A 186 2.49 -7.14 10.74
CA GLY A 186 2.33 -5.72 10.39
C GLY A 186 1.16 -5.49 9.44
N ILE A 187 0.89 -4.22 9.17
CA ILE A 187 -0.14 -3.76 8.22
C ILE A 187 0.59 -2.97 7.13
N GLN A 188 0.59 -3.46 5.90
CA GLN A 188 1.09 -2.70 4.76
C GLN A 188 -0.05 -1.95 4.09
N VAL A 189 0.18 -0.67 3.80
CA VAL A 189 -0.65 0.16 2.95
C VAL A 189 0.05 0.22 1.59
N SER A 190 -0.49 -0.52 0.62
CA SER A 190 0.04 -0.61 -0.73
C SER A 190 -0.61 0.46 -1.61
N PHE A 191 0.16 1.06 -2.51
CA PHE A 191 -0.33 2.00 -3.51
C PHE A 191 0.01 1.44 -4.90
N PHE A 192 -0.86 1.67 -5.89
CA PHE A 192 -0.63 1.20 -7.25
C PHE A 192 0.57 1.95 -7.85
N GLU A 193 1.50 1.20 -8.46
CA GLU A 193 2.72 1.72 -9.13
C GLU A 193 3.62 2.63 -8.27
N THR A 194 3.47 2.59 -6.95
CA THR A 194 4.22 3.44 -6.03
C THR A 194 4.57 2.70 -4.74
N ALA A 195 5.55 3.24 -4.01
CA ALA A 195 5.99 2.73 -2.72
C ALA A 195 4.83 2.49 -1.73
N ALA A 196 4.92 1.40 -0.97
CA ALA A 196 4.02 1.06 0.12
C ALA A 196 4.55 1.58 1.47
N VAL A 197 3.68 1.62 2.48
CA VAL A 197 4.04 1.95 3.86
C VAL A 197 3.64 0.81 4.78
N THR A 198 4.61 0.20 5.45
CA THR A 198 4.36 -0.85 6.43
C THR A 198 4.35 -0.28 7.85
N TYR A 199 3.22 -0.47 8.53
CA TYR A 199 3.03 -0.18 9.95
C TYR A 199 3.29 -1.43 10.79
N TYR A 200 4.07 -1.27 11.86
CA TYR A 200 4.40 -2.36 12.77
C TYR A 200 4.47 -1.88 14.22
N TRP A 201 4.21 -2.77 15.17
CA TRP A 201 4.21 -2.43 16.58
C TRP A 201 5.58 -2.51 17.21
N LYS A 202 6.00 -1.41 17.85
CA LYS A 202 7.26 -1.31 18.58
C LYS A 202 7.16 -0.28 19.69
N SER A 203 7.73 -0.60 20.85
CA SER A 203 7.75 0.31 22.00
C SER A 203 6.37 0.86 22.40
N ASN A 204 5.35 -0.01 22.40
CA ASN A 204 3.96 0.30 22.73
C ASN A 204 3.26 1.31 21.80
N LYS A 205 3.69 1.43 20.55
CA LYS A 205 3.03 2.23 19.51
C LYS A 205 3.24 1.61 18.13
N PHE A 206 2.43 2.05 17.16
CA PHE A 206 2.72 1.80 15.76
C PHE A 206 3.87 2.71 15.30
N GLU A 207 4.88 2.11 14.69
CA GLU A 207 5.90 2.78 13.87
C GLU A 207 5.65 2.43 12.41
N SER A 208 6.21 3.21 11.48
CA SER A 208 6.05 2.99 10.04
C SER A 208 7.40 3.03 9.32
N VAL A 209 7.51 2.27 8.24
CA VAL A 209 8.63 2.33 7.29
C VAL A 209 8.10 2.24 5.86
N THR A 210 8.80 2.87 4.91
CA THR A 210 8.49 2.73 3.48
C THR A 210 9.02 1.40 2.96
N THR A 211 8.18 0.67 2.24
CA THR A 211 8.45 -0.66 1.69
C THR A 211 8.05 -0.68 0.21
N GLY A 212 8.93 -1.12 -0.69
CA GLY A 212 8.64 -1.09 -2.14
C GLY A 212 8.99 0.26 -2.80
N ASP A 213 9.22 0.22 -4.11
CA ASP A 213 9.59 1.33 -5.00
C ASP A 213 8.37 1.74 -5.82
#